data_AF-A0A177TAT2-F1
#
_entry.id   AF-A0A177TAT2-F1
#
_cell.length_a   1.000
_cell.length_b   1.000
_cell.length_c   1.000
_cell.angle_alpha   90.00
_cell.angle_beta   90.00
_cell.angle_gamma   90.00
#
_symmetry.space_group_name_H-M   'P 1'
#
loop_
_entity.id
_entity.type
_entity.pdbx_description
1 polymer ?
#
loop_
_entity_poly.entity_id
_entity_poly.type
_entity_poly.pdbx_seq_one_letter_code
_entity_poly.pdbx_strand_id
1 'polypeptide(L)'
;MPEQTLDTAIANTLVDQGERDEKAARVRVTWSNAARSYVFKGSDEPAADIAVQTVNLMLSNSSPDNWPDYLFGVRRNWDHGFGEAGRLTRLHHRDEVNGVKLFDQRWRSYARMNGISEFERIFDVFTRKVLSGLCWSNVLVAGGGTLRCLTEPESAGQLYSASDIDIFLHGLNSEAANAKLMDIEMVLRRNVPDFGSHFSITRTISTVTFIPKITGGPYRKVQVVLRLFRNPGEILANFDLDQAAVGYDGQEVWVEPRAGRAIFTGYTHATMKMLRRTSAGRLAKYSMRGYGVVFRVGHQDDRASRALAVRLNTTRTAAYDWVSDVIRARRTTDKPMVAPHCSVNMTYVVSAVRAKMGGAWLDNFNNFAALVVLWEHAAGNDRTVRELAEALLRRELPYGAVENFDYDECSNVANELEADEWYVAITATLPAGGTIRRTKTSPQYCIWAQTDCTTVAQTLANPLLFYVYLPCNALQVMRTCSRSVAREDRLAAVTNCPTCVDLDGHKFELHTWVLSGSNMWQPLSGMDHHVHDLLRNCSISSAWKMRRASLGVSWPKLRFSSIATKMLLDMRTPATVKEDKADLDEWLRG
;
A
#
# COMPACT_ATOMS: atom_id res chain seq x y z
N MET A 1 -20.41 9.56 30.14
CA MET A 1 -18.99 9.96 30.11
C MET A 1 -18.91 11.24 29.27
N PRO A 2 -18.11 12.25 29.64
CA PRO A 2 -18.00 13.44 28.81
C PRO A 2 -17.44 13.02 27.45
N GLU A 3 -18.15 13.35 26.37
CA GLU A 3 -17.68 13.12 25.00
C GLU A 3 -16.32 13.80 24.84
N GLN A 4 -15.25 13.02 24.70
CA GLN A 4 -14.04 13.56 24.09
C GLN A 4 -14.46 14.06 22.70
N THR A 5 -14.29 15.36 22.44
CA THR A 5 -14.44 15.88 21.08
C THR A 5 -13.44 15.16 20.19
N LEU A 6 -13.82 14.85 18.95
CA LEU A 6 -12.94 14.20 17.96
C LEU A 6 -11.56 14.88 17.91
N ASP A 7 -11.54 16.20 18.05
CA ASP A 7 -10.35 17.05 18.11
C ASP A 7 -9.39 16.65 19.25
N THR A 8 -9.92 16.39 20.45
CA THR A 8 -9.14 15.96 21.62
C THR A 8 -8.61 14.54 21.42
N ALA A 9 -9.41 13.66 20.82
CA ALA A 9 -9.01 12.30 20.50
C ALA A 9 -7.85 12.28 19.48
N ILE A 10 -7.89 13.14 18.46
CA ILE A 10 -6.83 13.27 17.45
C ILE A 10 -5.53 13.76 18.10
N ALA A 11 -5.61 14.81 18.92
CA ALA A 11 -4.46 15.37 19.59
C ALA A 11 -3.76 14.33 20.48
N ASN A 12 -4.54 13.64 21.32
CA ASN A 12 -4.01 12.61 22.20
C ASN A 12 -3.43 11.44 21.40
N THR A 13 -4.12 11.00 20.34
CA THR A 13 -3.63 9.89 19.50
C THR A 13 -2.29 10.20 18.86
N LEU A 14 -2.12 11.40 18.30
CA LEU A 14 -0.86 11.81 17.66
C LEU A 14 0.29 11.93 18.68
N VAL A 15 0.03 12.51 19.85
CA VAL A 15 1.04 12.65 20.91
C VAL A 15 1.44 11.27 21.45
N ASP A 16 0.45 10.42 21.77
CA ASP A 16 0.68 9.05 22.22
C ASP A 16 1.49 8.24 21.20
N GLN A 17 1.25 8.43 19.90
CA GLN A 17 2.01 7.79 18.83
C GLN A 17 3.48 8.24 18.82
N GLY A 18 3.75 9.54 18.95
CA GLY A 18 5.11 10.07 19.02
C GLY A 18 5.91 9.51 20.21
N GLU A 19 5.28 9.44 21.40
CA GLU A 19 5.91 8.86 22.60
C GLU A 19 6.17 7.36 22.46
N ARG A 20 5.22 6.62 21.86
CA ARG A 20 5.38 5.18 21.58
C ARG A 20 6.53 4.91 20.63
N ASP A 21 6.70 5.71 19.58
CA ASP A 21 7.82 5.58 18.63
C ASP A 21 9.17 5.73 19.34
N GLU A 22 9.29 6.75 20.20
CA GLU A 22 10.52 7.01 20.95
C GLU A 22 10.84 5.87 21.93
N LYS A 23 9.81 5.27 22.53
CA LYS A 23 9.97 4.11 23.42
C LYS A 23 10.31 2.83 22.64
N ALA A 24 9.66 2.60 21.49
CA ALA A 24 9.90 1.45 20.63
C ALA A 24 11.33 1.43 20.09
N ALA A 25 11.93 2.61 19.85
CA ALA A 25 13.34 2.76 19.47
C ALA A 25 14.34 2.06 20.41
N ARG A 26 13.93 1.70 21.64
CA ARG A 26 14.81 1.14 22.69
C ARG A 26 14.68 -0.38 22.88
N VAL A 27 13.86 -1.08 22.07
CA VAL A 27 13.60 -2.52 22.25
C VAL A 27 14.67 -3.37 21.55
N ARG A 28 15.30 -4.30 22.29
CA ARG A 28 16.22 -5.31 21.74
C ARG A 28 15.47 -6.61 21.44
N VAL A 29 15.71 -7.20 20.27
CA VAL A 29 15.11 -8.47 19.84
C VAL A 29 16.21 -9.45 19.45
N THR A 30 16.05 -10.74 19.77
CA THR A 30 17.00 -11.80 19.44
C THR A 30 16.48 -12.65 18.29
N TRP A 31 17.23 -12.75 17.19
CA TRP A 31 16.91 -13.58 16.02
C TRP A 31 17.72 -14.88 16.05
N SER A 32 17.09 -16.00 16.40
CA SER A 32 17.78 -17.27 16.67
C SER A 32 18.05 -18.11 15.40
N ASN A 33 19.01 -19.04 15.47
CA ASN A 33 19.30 -19.96 14.36
C ASN A 33 18.13 -20.89 14.02
N ALA A 34 17.36 -21.31 15.03
CA ALA A 34 16.14 -22.10 14.81
C ALA A 34 15.10 -21.30 14.01
N ALA A 35 14.86 -20.04 14.38
CA ALA A 35 13.96 -19.16 13.65
C ALA A 35 14.46 -18.85 12.22
N ARG A 36 15.77 -18.83 12.01
CA ARG A 36 16.35 -18.72 10.66
C ARG A 36 16.08 -19.96 9.80
N SER A 37 16.29 -21.15 10.35
CA SER A 37 16.03 -22.41 9.64
C SER A 37 14.56 -22.62 9.30
N TYR A 38 13.67 -22.14 10.17
CA TYR A 38 12.22 -22.19 9.97
C TYR A 38 11.79 -21.58 8.63
N VAL A 39 12.34 -20.41 8.27
CA VAL A 39 11.96 -19.69 7.05
C VAL A 39 12.17 -20.53 5.79
N PHE A 40 13.20 -21.39 5.78
CA PHE A 40 13.55 -22.23 4.63
C PHE A 40 12.88 -23.61 4.63
N LYS A 41 12.31 -24.04 5.76
CA LYS A 41 11.74 -25.39 5.92
C LYS A 41 10.21 -25.40 6.02
N GLY A 42 9.56 -24.23 5.91
CA GLY A 42 8.10 -24.11 5.91
C GLY A 42 7.39 -24.72 7.14
N SER A 43 8.11 -24.95 8.25
CA SER A 43 7.58 -25.73 9.38
C SER A 43 6.39 -25.05 10.06
N ASP A 44 5.55 -25.82 10.73
CA ASP A 44 4.36 -25.31 11.41
C ASP A 44 4.58 -24.77 12.84
N GLU A 45 5.82 -24.58 13.26
CA GLU A 45 6.15 -24.20 14.65
C GLU A 45 5.67 -22.78 15.03
N PRO A 46 4.76 -22.63 16.03
CA PRO A 46 4.25 -21.32 16.45
C PRO A 46 5.31 -20.35 17.01
N ALA A 47 6.38 -20.88 17.62
CA ALA A 47 7.46 -20.07 18.20
C ALA A 47 8.23 -19.28 17.13
N ALA A 48 8.36 -19.84 15.92
CA ALA A 48 9.07 -19.19 14.84
C ALA A 48 8.20 -18.12 14.13
N ASP A 49 6.88 -18.30 14.07
CA ASP A 49 5.96 -17.25 13.62
C ASP A 49 6.06 -15.99 14.49
N ILE A 50 6.15 -16.19 15.82
CA ILE A 50 6.37 -15.09 16.78
C ILE A 50 7.71 -14.43 16.51
N ALA A 51 8.77 -15.19 16.27
CA ALA A 51 10.09 -14.63 16.00
C ALA A 51 10.09 -13.79 14.70
N VAL A 52 9.50 -14.29 13.61
CA VAL A 52 9.37 -13.57 12.33
C VAL A 52 8.59 -12.27 12.52
N GLN A 53 7.45 -12.32 13.23
CA GLN A 53 6.65 -11.11 13.50
C GLN A 53 7.40 -10.12 14.39
N THR A 54 8.13 -10.61 15.39
CA THR A 54 8.93 -9.76 16.29
C THR A 54 10.04 -9.05 15.53
N VAL A 55 10.73 -9.76 14.62
CA VAL A 55 11.72 -9.14 13.73
C VAL A 55 11.07 -8.09 12.82
N ASN A 56 9.90 -8.38 12.23
CA ASN A 56 9.20 -7.39 11.40
C ASN A 56 8.87 -6.10 12.17
N LEU A 57 8.32 -6.24 13.38
CA LEU A 57 7.94 -5.11 14.23
C LEU A 57 9.16 -4.30 14.71
N MET A 58 10.26 -4.97 15.03
CA MET A 58 11.52 -4.30 15.37
C MET A 58 12.05 -3.51 14.17
N LEU A 59 12.22 -4.17 13.02
CA LEU A 59 12.77 -3.53 11.82
C LEU A 59 11.91 -2.34 11.37
N SER A 60 10.62 -2.37 11.61
CA SER A 60 9.78 -1.25 11.22
C SER A 60 9.74 -0.08 12.17
N ASN A 61 9.77 -0.34 13.47
CA ASN A 61 9.56 0.70 14.48
C ASN A 61 10.93 1.28 14.92
N SER A 62 11.92 0.39 14.99
CA SER A 62 13.22 0.63 15.61
C SER A 62 14.33 -0.11 14.86
N SER A 63 14.38 0.02 13.54
CA SER A 63 15.40 -0.68 12.74
C SER A 63 16.82 -0.38 13.24
N PRO A 64 17.60 -1.40 13.62
CA PRO A 64 18.97 -1.18 14.12
C PRO A 64 19.95 -0.95 12.96
N ASP A 65 21.12 -0.39 13.26
CA ASP A 65 22.17 -0.16 12.25
C ASP A 65 22.71 -1.49 11.68
N ASN A 66 22.76 -2.54 12.49
CA ASN A 66 23.09 -3.90 12.05
C ASN A 66 21.87 -4.65 11.49
N TRP A 67 20.95 -3.95 10.83
CA TRP A 67 19.81 -4.54 10.10
C TRP A 67 20.17 -5.74 9.21
N PRO A 68 21.37 -5.86 8.58
CA PRO A 68 21.67 -7.03 7.77
C PRO A 68 21.62 -8.34 8.56
N ASP A 69 21.84 -8.34 9.87
CA ASP A 69 21.82 -9.57 10.69
C ASP A 69 20.41 -10.16 10.86
N TYR A 70 19.38 -9.37 10.56
CA TYR A 70 17.97 -9.72 10.72
C TYR A 70 17.28 -10.07 9.41
N LEU A 71 17.97 -9.92 8.28
CA LEU A 71 17.48 -10.28 6.95
C LEU A 71 18.23 -11.51 6.41
N PHE A 72 17.76 -12.04 5.30
CA PHE A 72 18.52 -12.99 4.49
C PHE A 72 19.04 -12.28 3.24
N GLY A 73 20.27 -12.59 2.85
CA GLY A 73 20.84 -12.15 1.58
C GLY A 73 20.93 -13.34 0.65
N VAL A 74 20.41 -13.24 -0.58
CA VAL A 74 20.38 -14.36 -1.53
C VAL A 74 21.78 -14.84 -1.86
N ARG A 75 22.75 -13.95 -2.09
CA ARG A 75 24.15 -14.27 -2.36
C ARG A 75 24.80 -14.92 -1.14
N ARG A 76 24.72 -14.29 0.03
CA ARG A 76 25.43 -14.77 1.23
C ARG A 76 24.79 -15.99 1.90
N ASN A 77 23.49 -16.21 1.69
CA ASN A 77 22.72 -17.31 2.27
C ASN A 77 22.26 -18.33 1.21
N TRP A 78 22.84 -18.31 0.00
CA TRP A 78 22.45 -19.21 -1.10
C TRP A 78 22.42 -20.67 -0.66
N ASP A 79 23.54 -21.18 -0.14
CA ASP A 79 23.68 -22.57 0.30
C ASP A 79 22.99 -22.86 1.65
N HIS A 80 22.48 -21.81 2.31
CA HIS A 80 21.83 -21.89 3.63
C HIS A 80 20.30 -21.89 3.53
N GLY A 81 19.75 -22.21 2.35
CA GLY A 81 18.32 -22.49 2.18
C GLY A 81 17.71 -22.00 0.88
N PHE A 82 18.29 -21.03 0.19
CA PHE A 82 17.75 -20.54 -1.09
C PHE A 82 18.08 -21.44 -2.28
N GLY A 83 19.24 -22.07 -2.26
CA GLY A 83 19.86 -22.68 -3.42
C GLY A 83 20.76 -23.85 -3.08
N GLU A 84 21.66 -24.15 -4.00
CA GLU A 84 22.69 -25.16 -3.88
C GLU A 84 23.93 -24.66 -4.61
N ALA A 85 25.11 -24.93 -4.05
CA ALA A 85 26.37 -24.43 -4.57
C ALA A 85 26.53 -24.83 -6.05
N GLY A 86 26.95 -23.87 -6.88
CA GLY A 86 27.13 -24.06 -8.32
C GLY A 86 25.84 -24.07 -9.16
N ARG A 87 24.64 -24.06 -8.54
CA ARG A 87 23.38 -23.90 -9.27
C ARG A 87 22.99 -22.43 -9.34
N LEU A 88 22.59 -21.97 -10.53
CA LEU A 88 22.08 -20.61 -10.74
C LEU A 88 20.65 -20.44 -10.25
N THR A 89 19.87 -21.52 -10.19
CA THR A 89 18.46 -21.50 -9.77
C THR A 89 18.09 -22.77 -9.04
N ARG A 90 17.06 -22.70 -8.19
CA ARG A 90 16.50 -23.84 -7.47
C ARG A 90 14.98 -23.78 -7.47
N LEU A 91 14.33 -24.93 -7.64
CA LEU A 91 12.90 -25.09 -7.42
C LEU A 91 12.69 -25.70 -6.03
N HIS A 92 11.84 -25.07 -5.23
CA HIS A 92 11.44 -25.55 -3.92
C HIS A 92 9.99 -25.99 -3.98
N HIS A 93 9.69 -27.16 -3.45
CA HIS A 93 8.31 -27.52 -3.18
C HIS A 93 7.81 -26.62 -2.03
N ARG A 94 6.58 -26.12 -2.15
CA ARG A 94 5.97 -25.33 -1.08
C ARG A 94 5.27 -26.25 -0.11
N ASP A 95 5.54 -26.05 1.17
CA ASP A 95 4.93 -26.83 2.22
C ASP A 95 3.48 -26.37 2.47
N GLU A 96 2.62 -27.33 2.80
CA GLU A 96 1.30 -26.99 3.29
C GLU A 96 1.39 -26.36 4.66
N VAL A 97 0.78 -25.18 4.81
CA VAL A 97 0.69 -24.49 6.10
C VAL A 97 -0.62 -24.82 6.80
N ASN A 98 -0.55 -25.05 8.11
CA ASN A 98 -1.76 -25.10 8.94
C ASN A 98 -2.40 -23.70 9.03
N GLY A 99 -3.73 -23.66 8.95
CA GLY A 99 -4.46 -22.39 8.96
C GLY A 99 -5.73 -22.42 8.11
N VAL A 100 -6.53 -21.35 8.23
CA VAL A 100 -7.59 -21.08 7.25
C VAL A 100 -6.96 -20.34 6.06
N LYS A 101 -6.87 -21.04 4.94
CA LYS A 101 -6.30 -20.56 3.67
C LYS A 101 -7.39 -19.85 2.87
N LEU A 102 -7.05 -18.69 2.31
CA LEU A 102 -7.95 -17.82 1.56
C LEU A 102 -7.22 -17.32 0.32
N PHE A 103 -7.95 -17.02 -0.75
CA PHE A 103 -7.38 -16.60 -2.05
C PHE A 103 -6.39 -17.60 -2.69
N ASP A 104 -6.46 -18.88 -2.33
CA ASP A 104 -5.49 -19.92 -2.68
C ASP A 104 -5.86 -20.75 -3.91
N GLN A 105 -6.95 -20.42 -4.59
CA GLN A 105 -7.44 -21.16 -5.78
C GLN A 105 -6.42 -21.20 -6.93
N ARG A 106 -5.44 -20.30 -6.91
CA ARG A 106 -4.31 -20.25 -7.86
C ARG A 106 -2.94 -20.47 -7.21
N TRP A 107 -2.93 -20.95 -5.97
CA TRP A 107 -1.70 -21.25 -5.24
C TRP A 107 -0.83 -22.22 -6.06
N ARG A 108 0.46 -21.91 -6.13
CA ARG A 108 1.45 -22.75 -6.81
C ARG A 108 2.09 -23.66 -5.79
N SER A 109 2.29 -24.92 -6.14
CA SER A 109 2.95 -25.94 -5.30
C SER A 109 4.48 -25.82 -5.26
N TYR A 110 5.06 -24.89 -6.01
CA TYR A 110 6.50 -24.67 -6.03
C TYR A 110 6.85 -23.19 -6.08
N ALA A 111 8.03 -22.86 -5.58
CA ALA A 111 8.68 -21.57 -5.71
C ALA A 111 10.03 -21.75 -6.43
N ARG A 112 10.25 -20.99 -7.49
CA ARG A 112 11.60 -20.85 -8.07
C ARG A 112 12.36 -19.79 -7.27
N MET A 113 13.64 -20.04 -7.05
CA MET A 113 14.59 -19.08 -6.51
C MET A 113 15.73 -18.92 -7.51
N ASN A 114 15.97 -17.69 -7.94
CA ASN A 114 17.11 -17.33 -8.77
C ASN A 114 18.26 -16.86 -7.88
N GLY A 115 19.44 -17.44 -8.07
CA GLY A 115 20.67 -16.97 -7.44
C GLY A 115 21.06 -15.61 -7.98
N ILE A 116 21.97 -14.93 -7.29
CA ILE A 116 22.28 -13.52 -7.54
C ILE A 116 22.64 -13.22 -9.01
N SER A 117 23.44 -14.08 -9.66
CA SER A 117 23.83 -13.87 -11.07
C SER A 117 22.66 -14.01 -12.04
N GLU A 118 21.75 -14.97 -11.81
CA GLU A 118 20.55 -15.11 -12.65
C GLU A 118 19.54 -13.99 -12.35
N PHE A 119 19.42 -13.59 -11.09
CA PHE A 119 18.62 -12.44 -10.68
C PHE A 119 19.11 -11.17 -11.40
N GLU A 120 20.40 -10.85 -11.36
CA GLU A 120 20.98 -9.65 -11.99
C GLU A 120 20.73 -9.65 -13.50
N ARG A 121 20.88 -10.81 -14.15
CA ARG A 121 20.58 -10.98 -15.57
C ARG A 121 19.11 -10.71 -15.90
N ILE A 122 18.19 -11.28 -15.12
CA ILE A 122 16.74 -11.04 -15.27
C ILE A 122 16.39 -9.58 -14.93
N PHE A 123 17.03 -9.01 -13.91
CA PHE A 123 16.83 -7.63 -13.47
C PHE A 123 17.29 -6.64 -14.54
N ASP A 124 18.38 -6.92 -15.25
CA ASP A 124 18.83 -6.13 -16.40
C ASP A 124 17.81 -6.15 -17.55
N VAL A 125 17.24 -7.32 -17.85
CA VAL A 125 16.19 -7.46 -18.87
C VAL A 125 14.89 -6.78 -18.41
N PHE A 126 14.53 -6.95 -17.15
CA PHE A 126 13.41 -6.29 -16.50
C PHE A 126 13.59 -4.78 -16.61
N THR A 127 14.67 -4.20 -16.10
CA THR A 127 14.87 -2.76 -16.15
C THR A 127 15.19 -2.22 -17.55
N ARG A 128 15.44 -3.08 -18.54
CA ARG A 128 16.08 -2.71 -19.81
C ARG A 128 17.37 -1.90 -19.61
N LYS A 129 18.10 -2.23 -18.54
CA LYS A 129 19.36 -1.58 -18.16
C LYS A 129 19.28 -0.07 -17.97
N VAL A 130 18.09 0.51 -17.75
CA VAL A 130 17.96 1.96 -17.51
C VAL A 130 18.69 2.42 -16.25
N LEU A 131 18.95 1.51 -15.31
CA LEU A 131 19.70 1.76 -14.07
C LEU A 131 21.21 1.45 -14.19
N SER A 132 21.72 1.14 -15.38
CA SER A 132 23.13 0.79 -15.57
C SER A 132 24.09 1.90 -15.13
N GLY A 133 25.01 1.58 -14.22
CA GLY A 133 25.96 2.53 -13.64
C GLY A 133 25.40 3.42 -12.54
N LEU A 134 24.22 3.12 -12.00
CA LEU A 134 23.70 3.76 -10.79
C LEU A 134 24.65 3.55 -9.61
N CYS A 135 24.94 4.60 -8.85
CA CYS A 135 25.58 4.48 -7.55
C CYS A 135 24.53 4.05 -6.52
N TRP A 136 24.64 2.83 -6.03
CA TRP A 136 23.64 2.20 -5.17
C TRP A 136 23.69 2.63 -3.70
N SER A 137 24.67 3.44 -3.30
CA SER A 137 24.70 4.02 -1.96
C SER A 137 23.39 4.75 -1.66
N ASN A 138 22.74 4.36 -0.55
CA ASN A 138 21.47 4.91 -0.08
C ASN A 138 20.25 4.60 -0.99
N VAL A 139 20.35 3.61 -1.88
CA VAL A 139 19.30 3.23 -2.82
C VAL A 139 18.94 1.75 -2.66
N LEU A 140 17.65 1.45 -2.62
CA LEU A 140 17.12 0.09 -2.67
C LEU A 140 16.00 -0.01 -3.71
N VAL A 141 16.09 -0.97 -4.63
CA VAL A 141 14.96 -1.32 -5.51
C VAL A 141 14.19 -2.48 -4.90
N ALA A 142 12.94 -2.27 -4.50
CA ALA A 142 12.20 -3.25 -3.70
C ALA A 142 10.77 -3.48 -4.19
N GLY A 143 10.15 -4.57 -3.75
CA GLY A 143 8.75 -4.86 -4.02
C GLY A 143 8.51 -5.89 -5.12
N GLY A 144 7.37 -5.77 -5.79
CA GLY A 144 6.86 -6.80 -6.69
C GLY A 144 7.70 -7.04 -7.96
N GLY A 145 8.46 -6.04 -8.41
CA GLY A 145 9.41 -6.18 -9.52
C GLY A 145 10.62 -7.02 -9.12
N THR A 146 11.22 -6.69 -7.98
CA THR A 146 12.33 -7.45 -7.37
C THR A 146 11.91 -8.89 -7.07
N LEU A 147 10.73 -9.10 -6.47
CA LEU A 147 10.18 -10.44 -6.23
C LEU A 147 10.08 -11.27 -7.52
N ARG A 148 9.58 -10.68 -8.60
CA ARG A 148 9.49 -11.39 -9.89
C ARG A 148 10.86 -11.78 -10.42
N CYS A 149 11.83 -10.87 -10.40
CA CYS A 149 13.20 -11.19 -10.83
C CYS A 149 13.83 -12.31 -9.97
N LEU A 150 13.46 -12.38 -8.69
CA LEU A 150 13.92 -13.41 -7.78
C LEU A 150 13.23 -14.77 -7.98
N THR A 151 11.97 -14.79 -8.40
CA THR A 151 11.11 -15.99 -8.32
C THR A 151 10.53 -16.50 -9.63
N GLU A 152 10.83 -15.87 -10.76
CA GLU A 152 10.31 -16.25 -12.09
C GLU A 152 11.45 -16.45 -13.10
N PRO A 153 11.28 -17.29 -14.13
CA PRO A 153 12.24 -17.41 -15.22
C PRO A 153 12.10 -16.27 -16.23
N GLU A 154 13.18 -15.81 -16.86
CA GLU A 154 13.16 -14.74 -17.88
C GLU A 154 12.09 -14.88 -18.97
N SER A 155 11.83 -16.12 -19.41
CA SER A 155 10.98 -16.46 -20.57
C SER A 155 9.49 -16.63 -20.25
N ALA A 156 9.04 -16.39 -19.02
CA ALA A 156 7.61 -16.33 -18.76
C ALA A 156 7.04 -15.11 -19.50
N GLY A 157 6.51 -15.29 -20.72
CA GLY A 157 5.98 -14.23 -21.60
C GLY A 157 4.89 -13.32 -21.00
N GLN A 158 4.48 -13.58 -19.75
CA GLN A 158 3.58 -12.78 -18.91
C GLN A 158 4.29 -11.93 -17.82
N LEU A 159 5.63 -12.04 -17.68
CA LEU A 159 6.46 -11.24 -16.77
C LEU A 159 6.33 -9.74 -16.99
N TYR A 160 5.98 -9.35 -18.22
CA TYR A 160 5.92 -7.96 -18.69
C TYR A 160 4.55 -7.30 -18.50
N SER A 161 3.72 -7.81 -17.58
CA SER A 161 2.58 -7.05 -17.05
C SER A 161 3.08 -5.96 -16.08
N ALA A 162 3.02 -4.70 -16.51
CA ALA A 162 3.07 -3.42 -15.77
C ALA A 162 3.54 -3.45 -14.30
N SER A 163 4.71 -4.04 -14.01
CA SER A 163 5.34 -3.91 -12.69
C SER A 163 6.35 -2.79 -12.79
N ASP A 164 6.17 -1.80 -11.93
CA ASP A 164 7.00 -0.61 -11.89
C ASP A 164 8.35 -0.94 -11.24
N ILE A 165 9.33 -0.05 -11.43
CA ILE A 165 10.62 -0.08 -10.75
C ILE A 165 10.50 0.88 -9.57
N ASP A 166 10.22 0.34 -8.38
CA ASP A 166 10.11 1.14 -7.15
C ASP A 166 11.47 1.31 -6.49
N ILE A 167 11.94 2.55 -6.44
CA ILE A 167 13.20 3.00 -5.83
C ILE A 167 12.89 3.64 -4.49
N PHE A 168 13.57 3.17 -3.46
CA PHE A 168 13.51 3.69 -2.10
C PHE A 168 14.86 4.32 -1.73
N LEU A 169 14.79 5.46 -1.05
CA LEU A 169 15.97 6.13 -0.50
C LEU A 169 16.03 5.91 1.01
N HIS A 170 17.23 5.72 1.54
CA HIS A 170 17.43 5.52 2.98
C HIS A 170 18.68 6.20 3.51
N GLY A 171 18.69 6.55 4.80
CA GLY A 171 19.84 7.17 5.47
C GLY A 171 20.20 8.55 4.94
N LEU A 172 19.25 9.26 4.33
CA LEU A 172 19.41 10.60 3.76
C LEU A 172 18.47 11.58 4.45
N ASN A 173 18.88 12.85 4.51
CA ASN A 173 17.99 13.98 4.77
C ASN A 173 17.36 14.49 3.45
N SER A 174 16.44 15.45 3.54
CA SER A 174 15.72 16.00 2.38
C SER A 174 16.64 16.56 1.30
N GLU A 175 17.70 17.28 1.68
CA GLU A 175 18.64 17.90 0.75
C GLU A 175 19.44 16.83 -0.02
N ALA A 176 19.99 15.83 0.70
CA ALA A 176 20.74 14.75 0.09
C ALA A 176 19.83 13.83 -0.75
N ALA A 177 18.57 13.66 -0.35
CA ALA A 177 17.58 12.91 -1.12
C ALA A 177 17.23 13.62 -2.45
N ASN A 178 17.13 14.96 -2.46
CA ASN A 178 16.99 15.72 -3.70
C ASN A 178 18.19 15.53 -4.64
N ALA A 179 19.41 15.60 -4.11
CA ALA A 179 20.61 15.34 -4.90
C ALA A 179 20.60 13.91 -5.47
N LYS A 180 20.23 12.91 -4.66
CA LYS A 180 20.12 11.51 -5.10
C LYS A 180 19.05 11.32 -6.19
N LEU A 181 17.93 12.03 -6.10
CA LEU A 181 16.90 12.01 -7.14
C LEU A 181 17.40 12.59 -8.48
N MET A 182 18.18 13.67 -8.45
CA MET A 182 18.84 14.21 -9.64
C MET A 182 19.89 13.24 -10.21
N ASP A 183 20.66 12.56 -9.36
CA ASP A 183 21.61 11.51 -9.79
C ASP A 183 20.87 10.38 -10.53
N ILE A 184 19.73 9.93 -10.00
CA ILE A 184 18.89 8.90 -10.62
C ILE A 184 18.42 9.36 -12.01
N GLU A 185 17.91 10.59 -12.14
CA GLU A 185 17.53 11.15 -13.44
C GLU A 185 18.71 11.14 -14.42
N MET A 186 19.89 11.55 -13.99
CA MET A 186 21.09 11.60 -14.82
C MET A 186 21.45 10.21 -15.37
N VAL A 187 21.35 9.17 -14.54
CA VAL A 187 21.57 7.78 -14.96
C VAL A 187 20.53 7.33 -15.99
N LEU A 188 19.25 7.62 -15.74
CA LEU A 188 18.17 7.28 -16.69
C LEU A 188 18.40 7.96 -18.05
N ARG A 189 18.74 9.25 -18.06
CA ARG A 189 19.05 10.00 -19.30
C ARG A 189 20.25 9.44 -20.05
N ARG A 190 21.27 8.97 -19.33
CA ARG A 190 22.45 8.37 -19.95
C ARG A 190 22.11 7.06 -20.67
N ASN A 191 21.19 6.28 -20.10
CA ASN A 191 20.89 4.93 -20.56
C ASN A 191 19.69 4.86 -21.52
N VAL A 192 18.90 5.93 -21.64
CA VAL A 192 17.73 6.01 -22.53
C VAL A 192 18.01 7.06 -23.62
N PRO A 193 18.27 6.63 -24.87
CA PRO A 193 18.41 7.54 -26.00
C PRO A 193 17.16 8.40 -26.15
N ASP A 194 17.32 9.70 -26.42
CA ASP A 194 16.22 10.65 -26.53
C ASP A 194 15.20 10.54 -25.37
N PHE A 195 15.72 10.53 -24.14
CA PHE A 195 14.93 10.39 -22.92
C PHE A 195 13.62 11.21 -22.89
N GLY A 196 13.65 12.44 -23.42
CA GLY A 196 12.50 13.34 -23.45
C GLY A 196 11.33 12.87 -24.32
N SER A 197 11.56 12.05 -25.35
CA SER A 197 10.48 11.45 -26.14
C SER A 197 9.90 10.19 -25.51
N HIS A 198 10.68 9.51 -24.65
CA HIS A 198 10.26 8.27 -24.01
C HIS A 198 9.63 8.46 -22.63
N PHE A 199 10.07 9.44 -21.86
CA PHE A 199 9.63 9.66 -20.49
C PHE A 199 9.05 11.07 -20.28
N SER A 200 7.98 11.12 -19.49
CA SER A 200 7.60 12.32 -18.74
C SER A 200 7.86 12.06 -17.25
N ILE A 201 8.05 13.13 -16.49
CA ILE A 201 8.23 13.05 -15.05
C ILE A 201 6.98 13.61 -14.40
N THR A 202 6.39 12.82 -13.51
CA THR A 202 5.25 13.24 -12.70
C THR A 202 5.65 13.24 -11.25
N ARG A 203 5.33 14.32 -10.53
CA ARG A 203 5.49 14.40 -9.08
C ARG A 203 4.13 14.47 -8.43
N THR A 204 3.99 13.69 -7.37
CA THR A 204 2.79 13.61 -6.56
C THR A 204 3.19 13.73 -5.08
N ILE A 205 2.27 13.61 -4.12
CA ILE A 205 2.61 13.64 -2.68
C ILE A 205 3.50 12.46 -2.23
N SER A 206 3.42 11.28 -2.86
CA SER A 206 4.17 10.11 -2.40
C SER A 206 5.35 9.73 -3.28
N THR A 207 5.38 10.21 -4.53
CA THR A 207 6.31 9.69 -5.53
C THR A 207 6.76 10.76 -6.53
N VAL A 208 7.99 10.61 -7.00
CA VAL A 208 8.43 11.17 -8.29
C VAL A 208 8.58 10.00 -9.25
N THR A 209 7.78 10.00 -10.31
CA THR A 209 7.65 8.88 -11.23
C THR A 209 8.03 9.29 -12.65
N PHE A 210 9.00 8.60 -13.21
CA PHE A 210 9.35 8.63 -14.63
C PHE A 210 8.39 7.71 -15.38
N ILE A 211 7.41 8.31 -16.07
CA ILE A 211 6.33 7.62 -16.76
C ILE A 211 6.67 7.47 -18.25
N PRO A 212 6.64 6.25 -18.81
CA PRO A 212 6.78 6.05 -20.24
C PRO A 212 5.62 6.71 -21.00
N LYS A 213 5.92 7.51 -22.03
CA LYS A 213 4.93 8.18 -22.87
C LYS A 213 4.21 7.23 -23.83
N ILE A 214 4.83 6.11 -24.19
CA ILE A 214 4.30 5.14 -25.14
C ILE A 214 3.75 3.94 -24.38
N THR A 215 2.43 3.79 -24.37
CA THR A 215 1.76 2.62 -23.79
C THR A 215 2.14 1.36 -24.58
N GLY A 216 2.56 0.31 -23.88
CA GLY A 216 3.09 -0.91 -24.52
C GLY A 216 4.50 -0.75 -25.10
N GLY A 217 5.14 0.39 -24.86
CA GLY A 217 6.50 0.68 -25.28
C GLY A 217 7.58 -0.15 -24.54
N PRO A 218 8.85 0.10 -24.86
CA PRO A 218 9.97 -0.69 -24.35
C PRO A 218 10.24 -0.48 -22.85
N TYR A 219 9.93 0.71 -22.35
CA TYR A 219 10.26 1.12 -20.98
C TYR A 219 9.06 0.99 -20.05
N ARG A 220 9.34 0.96 -18.75
CA ARG A 220 8.37 0.90 -17.67
C ARG A 220 8.52 2.08 -16.73
N LYS A 221 7.53 2.29 -15.88
CA LYS A 221 7.60 3.34 -14.86
C LYS A 221 8.77 3.09 -13.92
N VAL A 222 9.53 4.14 -13.64
CA VAL A 222 10.52 4.18 -12.56
C VAL A 222 9.99 5.16 -11.52
N GLN A 223 9.82 4.70 -10.28
CA GLN A 223 9.12 5.42 -9.24
C GLN A 223 10.05 5.61 -8.04
N VAL A 224 10.36 6.85 -7.68
CA VAL A 224 11.11 7.17 -6.46
C VAL A 224 10.12 7.53 -5.36
N VAL A 225 10.10 6.74 -4.29
CA VAL A 225 9.20 6.91 -3.15
C VAL A 225 9.68 8.07 -2.28
N LEU A 226 8.80 9.02 -1.98
CA LEU A 226 9.08 10.24 -1.21
C LEU A 226 9.03 10.06 0.31
N ARG A 227 9.02 8.81 0.79
CA ARG A 227 9.25 8.50 2.20
C ARG A 227 10.73 8.22 2.44
N LEU A 228 11.31 8.91 3.42
CA LEU A 228 12.66 8.62 3.88
C LEU A 228 12.64 7.48 4.91
N PHE A 229 13.62 6.60 4.81
CA PHE A 229 13.81 5.45 5.71
C PHE A 229 15.20 5.51 6.33
N ARG A 230 15.40 4.87 7.48
CA ARG A 230 16.71 4.82 8.15
C ARG A 230 17.66 3.92 7.38
N ASN A 231 17.18 2.74 7.00
CA ASN A 231 17.96 1.70 6.35
C ASN A 231 17.06 0.72 5.54
N PRO A 232 17.64 -0.18 4.73
CA PRO A 232 16.90 -1.17 3.96
C PRO A 232 16.00 -2.10 4.79
N GLY A 233 16.41 -2.46 6.01
CA GLY A 233 15.60 -3.26 6.93
C GLY A 233 14.24 -2.62 7.22
N GLU A 234 14.23 -1.30 7.46
CA GLU A 234 12.99 -0.55 7.67
C GLU A 234 12.10 -0.54 6.42
N ILE A 235 12.70 -0.35 5.23
CA ILE A 235 11.97 -0.36 3.95
C ILE A 235 11.23 -1.70 3.79
N LEU A 236 11.95 -2.82 3.89
CA LEU A 236 11.37 -4.15 3.69
C LEU A 236 10.33 -4.49 4.78
N ALA A 237 10.57 -4.05 6.01
CA ALA A 237 9.62 -4.24 7.10
C ALA A 237 8.34 -3.40 6.96
N ASN A 238 8.27 -2.41 6.07
CA ASN A 238 7.09 -1.57 5.86
C ASN A 238 6.19 -2.01 4.69
N PHE A 239 6.58 -3.02 3.89
CA PHE A 239 5.69 -3.61 2.88
C PHE A 239 4.44 -4.22 3.51
N ASP A 240 3.31 -4.10 2.82
CA ASP A 240 1.97 -4.56 3.23
C ASP A 240 1.79 -6.08 3.10
N LEU A 241 2.24 -6.67 1.99
CA LEU A 241 2.20 -8.10 1.73
C LEU A 241 3.57 -8.74 1.95
N ASP A 242 3.58 -9.96 2.47
CA ASP A 242 4.80 -10.61 2.96
C ASP A 242 5.80 -10.89 1.83
N GLN A 243 5.37 -11.56 0.76
CA GLN A 243 6.24 -11.89 -0.37
C GLN A 243 6.86 -10.66 -1.05
N ALA A 244 6.25 -9.49 -0.92
CA ALA A 244 6.76 -8.27 -1.56
C ALA A 244 7.95 -7.65 -0.82
N ALA A 245 8.24 -8.08 0.42
CA ALA A 245 9.31 -7.55 1.25
C ALA A 245 10.70 -8.10 0.86
N VAL A 246 11.06 -7.88 -0.40
CA VAL A 246 12.37 -8.18 -0.99
C VAL A 246 12.94 -6.94 -1.67
N GLY A 247 14.25 -6.75 -1.60
CA GLY A 247 14.93 -5.57 -2.13
C GLY A 247 16.32 -5.86 -2.66
N TYR A 248 16.76 -5.08 -3.63
CA TYR A 248 18.09 -5.19 -4.25
C TYR A 248 18.84 -3.87 -4.10
N ASP A 249 20.05 -3.92 -3.55
CA ASP A 249 20.91 -2.76 -3.28
C ASP A 249 22.10 -2.64 -4.26
N GLY A 250 22.02 -3.31 -5.42
CA GLY A 250 23.11 -3.34 -6.39
C GLY A 250 24.19 -4.38 -6.12
N GLN A 251 24.15 -5.05 -4.98
CA GLN A 251 25.07 -6.14 -4.66
C GLN A 251 24.34 -7.37 -4.13
N GLU A 252 23.39 -7.21 -3.22
CA GLU A 252 22.69 -8.29 -2.56
C GLU A 252 21.17 -8.15 -2.77
N VAL A 253 20.50 -9.30 -2.89
CA VAL A 253 19.04 -9.36 -2.81
C VAL A 253 18.68 -9.70 -1.38
N TRP A 254 18.15 -8.71 -0.68
CA TRP A 254 17.67 -8.81 0.69
C TRP A 254 16.24 -9.35 0.73
N VAL A 255 16.03 -10.35 1.57
CA VAL A 255 14.74 -11.00 1.80
C VAL A 255 14.41 -10.88 3.28
N GLU A 256 13.30 -10.22 3.59
CA GLU A 256 12.80 -10.14 4.97
C GLU A 256 12.27 -11.52 5.41
N PRO A 257 12.45 -11.95 6.68
CA PRO A 257 12.04 -13.29 7.12
C PRO A 257 10.61 -13.72 6.77
N ARG A 258 9.62 -12.81 6.84
CA ARG A 258 8.24 -13.04 6.42
C ARG A 258 8.11 -13.20 4.91
N ALA A 259 8.93 -12.51 4.12
CA ALA A 259 8.98 -12.69 2.67
C ALA A 259 9.52 -14.06 2.33
N GLY A 260 10.59 -14.49 2.99
CA GLY A 260 11.12 -15.85 2.86
C GLY A 260 10.03 -16.87 3.15
N ARG A 261 9.35 -16.76 4.31
CA ARG A 261 8.24 -17.64 4.69
C ARG A 261 7.14 -17.65 3.62
N ALA A 262 6.71 -16.49 3.14
CA ALA A 262 5.65 -16.38 2.14
C ALA A 262 6.06 -16.95 0.77
N ILE A 263 7.34 -16.85 0.39
CA ILE A 263 7.86 -17.46 -0.84
C ILE A 263 7.83 -18.98 -0.76
N PHE A 264 8.31 -19.55 0.35
CA PHE A 264 8.42 -21.01 0.55
C PHE A 264 7.12 -21.70 0.94
N THR A 265 6.13 -20.97 1.45
CA THR A 265 4.79 -21.52 1.74
C THR A 265 3.76 -21.13 0.67
N GLY A 266 3.99 -20.03 -0.04
CA GLY A 266 3.01 -19.42 -0.93
C GLY A 266 1.92 -18.63 -0.22
N TYR A 267 2.09 -18.23 1.05
CA TYR A 267 1.08 -17.50 1.81
C TYR A 267 1.61 -16.24 2.50
N THR A 268 0.91 -15.11 2.35
CA THR A 268 1.02 -13.99 3.29
C THR A 268 0.27 -14.34 4.57
N HIS A 269 0.86 -14.07 5.73
CA HIS A 269 0.17 -14.26 7.00
C HIS A 269 -0.73 -13.05 7.28
N ALA A 270 -2.00 -13.32 7.62
CA ALA A 270 -2.92 -12.28 8.02
C ALA A 270 -2.45 -11.63 9.33
N THR A 271 -2.19 -10.34 9.28
CA THR A 271 -1.85 -9.49 10.43
C THR A 271 -2.65 -8.20 10.34
N MET A 272 -2.87 -7.50 11.45
CA MET A 272 -3.57 -6.21 11.36
C MET A 272 -2.83 -5.19 10.53
N LYS A 273 -1.50 -5.19 10.57
CA LYS A 273 -0.68 -4.37 9.68
C LYS A 273 -1.01 -4.64 8.20
N MET A 274 -1.11 -5.91 7.80
CA MET A 274 -1.44 -6.27 6.42
C MET A 274 -2.85 -5.79 6.06
N LEU A 275 -3.85 -6.06 6.91
CA LEU A 275 -5.25 -5.68 6.69
C LEU A 275 -5.44 -4.15 6.60
N ARG A 276 -4.67 -3.39 7.38
CA ARG A 276 -4.68 -1.92 7.41
C ARG A 276 -3.82 -1.26 6.30
N ARG A 277 -3.04 -2.01 5.52
CA ARG A 277 -2.13 -1.40 4.51
C ARG A 277 -2.28 -1.94 3.11
N THR A 278 -2.90 -3.09 2.94
CA THR A 278 -3.20 -3.67 1.64
C THR A 278 -4.53 -3.14 1.09
N SER A 279 -4.75 -3.35 -0.20
CA SER A 279 -6.04 -3.18 -0.87
C SER A 279 -6.56 -4.52 -1.41
N ALA A 280 -7.86 -4.57 -1.75
CA ALA A 280 -8.46 -5.71 -2.42
C ALA A 280 -7.81 -5.99 -3.79
N GLY A 281 -7.46 -4.94 -4.53
CA GLY A 281 -6.75 -5.05 -5.81
C GLY A 281 -5.35 -5.67 -5.67
N ARG A 282 -4.60 -5.30 -4.63
CA ARG A 282 -3.28 -5.89 -4.34
C ARG A 282 -3.39 -7.36 -3.94
N LEU A 283 -4.38 -7.72 -3.14
CA LEU A 283 -4.69 -9.12 -2.83
C LEU A 283 -4.95 -9.94 -4.09
N ALA A 284 -5.87 -9.50 -4.95
CA ALA A 284 -6.16 -10.17 -6.22
C ALA A 284 -4.89 -10.29 -7.10
N LYS A 285 -4.09 -9.22 -7.21
CA LYS A 285 -2.83 -9.19 -7.97
C LYS A 285 -1.84 -10.26 -7.51
N TYR A 286 -1.62 -10.44 -6.21
CA TYR A 286 -0.68 -11.46 -5.71
C TYR A 286 -1.28 -12.87 -5.69
N SER A 287 -2.60 -12.98 -5.56
CA SER A 287 -3.33 -14.25 -5.75
C SER A 287 -3.18 -14.77 -7.17
N MET A 288 -3.22 -13.89 -8.18
CA MET A 288 -2.89 -14.22 -9.57
C MET A 288 -1.43 -14.68 -9.76
N ARG A 289 -0.52 -14.24 -8.89
CA ARG A 289 0.90 -14.63 -8.89
C ARG A 289 1.15 -15.92 -8.09
N GLY A 290 0.09 -16.57 -7.61
CA GLY A 290 0.16 -17.83 -6.88
C GLY A 290 0.48 -17.70 -5.39
N TYR A 291 0.09 -16.58 -4.77
CA TYR A 291 0.19 -16.36 -3.32
C TYR A 291 -1.20 -16.24 -2.69
N GLY A 292 -1.49 -17.04 -1.67
CA GLY A 292 -2.71 -16.91 -0.87
C GLY A 292 -2.51 -16.06 0.39
N VAL A 293 -3.57 -15.97 1.19
CA VAL A 293 -3.54 -15.43 2.56
C VAL A 293 -3.87 -16.55 3.53
N VAL A 294 -3.16 -16.63 4.66
CA VAL A 294 -3.44 -17.62 5.70
C VAL A 294 -3.71 -16.94 7.05
N PHE A 295 -4.81 -17.34 7.68
CA PHE A 295 -5.03 -17.09 9.10
C PHE A 295 -4.49 -18.29 9.88
N ARG A 296 -3.43 -18.05 10.65
CA ARG A 296 -2.83 -19.08 11.51
C ARG A 296 -3.78 -19.35 12.68
N VAL A 297 -4.43 -20.50 12.63
CA VAL A 297 -4.97 -21.17 13.82
C VAL A 297 -3.82 -21.97 14.43
N GLY A 298 -3.67 -21.95 15.76
CA GLY A 298 -2.63 -22.70 16.46
C GLY A 298 -2.75 -24.22 16.26
N HIS A 299 -2.03 -25.02 17.06
CA HIS A 299 -2.09 -26.47 16.95
C HIS A 299 -3.55 -26.99 16.93
N GLN A 300 -3.82 -27.99 16.08
CA GLN A 300 -5.18 -28.50 15.80
C GLN A 300 -5.93 -28.97 17.07
N ASP A 301 -5.20 -29.32 18.13
CA ASP A 301 -5.77 -29.75 19.42
C ASP A 301 -6.26 -28.60 20.31
N ASP A 302 -5.86 -27.36 20.03
CA ASP A 302 -6.29 -26.18 20.79
C ASP A 302 -7.77 -25.87 20.52
N ARG A 303 -8.55 -25.77 21.60
CA ARG A 303 -9.98 -25.47 21.56
C ARG A 303 -10.23 -24.08 20.96
N ALA A 304 -9.39 -23.09 21.27
CA ALA A 304 -9.56 -21.73 20.76
C ALA A 304 -9.31 -21.67 19.25
N SER A 305 -8.25 -22.35 18.78
CA SER A 305 -7.92 -22.49 17.37
C SER A 305 -9.02 -23.18 16.55
N ARG A 306 -9.61 -24.26 17.07
CA ARG A 306 -10.77 -24.91 16.42
C ARG A 306 -12.00 -24.00 16.38
N ALA A 307 -12.30 -23.30 17.47
CA ALA A 307 -13.41 -22.36 17.52
C ALA A 307 -13.24 -21.20 16.52
N LEU A 308 -12.00 -20.71 16.35
CA LEU A 308 -11.67 -19.71 15.34
C LEU A 308 -11.87 -20.29 13.93
N ALA A 309 -11.33 -21.46 13.62
CA ALA A 309 -11.51 -22.08 12.30
C ALA A 309 -13.00 -22.29 11.94
N VAL A 310 -13.81 -22.76 12.90
CA VAL A 310 -15.26 -22.91 12.73
C VAL A 310 -15.90 -21.55 12.43
N ARG A 311 -15.61 -20.52 13.22
CA ARG A 311 -16.16 -19.17 13.02
C ARG A 311 -15.82 -18.62 11.63
N LEU A 312 -14.55 -18.70 11.23
CA LEU A 312 -14.09 -18.24 9.92
C LEU A 312 -14.84 -18.96 8.79
N ASN A 313 -14.99 -20.27 8.89
CA ASN A 313 -15.69 -21.07 7.89
C ASN A 313 -17.19 -20.77 7.85
N THR A 314 -17.86 -20.63 9.01
CA THR A 314 -19.28 -20.30 9.08
C THR A 314 -19.57 -18.95 8.43
N THR A 315 -18.77 -17.91 8.76
CA THR A 315 -18.91 -16.60 8.13
C THR A 315 -18.66 -16.66 6.62
N ARG A 316 -17.64 -17.41 6.18
CA ARG A 316 -17.36 -17.61 4.75
C ARG A 316 -18.50 -18.31 4.03
N THR A 317 -19.11 -19.35 4.62
CA THR A 317 -20.28 -20.04 4.06
C THR A 317 -21.47 -19.10 3.93
N ALA A 318 -21.76 -18.30 4.95
CA ALA A 318 -22.84 -17.31 4.88
C ALA A 318 -22.59 -16.26 3.78
N ALA A 319 -21.35 -15.77 3.65
CA ALA A 319 -20.96 -14.91 2.54
C ALA A 319 -21.10 -15.62 1.19
N TYR A 320 -20.81 -16.93 1.15
CA TYR A 320 -20.90 -17.72 -0.07
C TYR A 320 -22.33 -17.83 -0.58
N ASP A 321 -23.28 -18.14 0.29
CA ASP A 321 -24.68 -18.28 -0.07
C ASP A 321 -25.22 -16.96 -0.66
N TRP A 322 -24.98 -15.86 0.02
CA TRP A 322 -25.44 -14.54 -0.42
C TRP A 322 -24.75 -14.07 -1.72
N VAL A 323 -23.42 -14.17 -1.85
CA VAL A 323 -22.74 -13.76 -3.10
C VAL A 323 -23.20 -14.63 -4.26
N SER A 324 -23.40 -15.93 -4.01
CA SER A 324 -23.94 -16.86 -5.01
C SER A 324 -25.37 -16.49 -5.42
N ASP A 325 -26.22 -16.03 -4.49
CA ASP A 325 -27.55 -15.50 -4.83
C ASP A 325 -27.48 -14.27 -5.75
N VAL A 326 -26.55 -13.34 -5.50
CA VAL A 326 -26.34 -12.17 -6.37
C VAL A 326 -25.94 -12.60 -7.79
N ILE A 327 -25.02 -13.56 -7.88
CA ILE A 327 -24.57 -14.12 -9.18
C ILE A 327 -25.73 -14.85 -9.88
N ARG A 328 -26.50 -15.67 -9.16
CA ARG A 328 -27.65 -16.43 -9.69
C ARG A 328 -28.75 -15.50 -10.20
N ALA A 329 -29.14 -14.50 -9.41
CA ALA A 329 -30.16 -13.52 -9.79
C ALA A 329 -29.79 -12.79 -11.10
N ARG A 330 -28.50 -12.48 -11.29
CA ARG A 330 -28.05 -11.84 -12.54
C ARG A 330 -28.12 -12.77 -13.75
N ARG A 331 -27.75 -14.04 -13.57
CA ARG A 331 -27.85 -15.07 -14.64
C ARG A 331 -29.27 -15.24 -15.13
N THR A 332 -30.27 -15.17 -14.24
CA THR A 332 -31.69 -15.31 -14.62
C THR A 332 -32.23 -14.15 -15.46
N THR A 333 -31.61 -12.97 -15.40
CA THR A 333 -32.09 -11.76 -16.11
C THR A 333 -31.50 -11.61 -17.52
N ASP A 334 -30.28 -12.10 -17.78
CA ASP A 334 -29.50 -11.69 -18.97
C ASP A 334 -29.67 -12.56 -20.24
N LYS A 335 -30.25 -13.77 -20.13
CA LYS A 335 -30.79 -14.61 -21.23
C LYS A 335 -30.95 -16.06 -20.71
N PRO A 336 -32.15 -16.65 -20.74
CA PRO A 336 -32.37 -18.03 -20.25
C PRO A 336 -31.70 -19.14 -21.10
N MET A 337 -31.15 -18.81 -22.28
CA MET A 337 -30.56 -19.78 -23.23
C MET A 337 -29.03 -19.73 -23.35
N VAL A 338 -28.32 -18.99 -22.50
CA VAL A 338 -26.85 -18.96 -22.57
C VAL A 338 -26.27 -20.06 -21.69
N ALA A 339 -25.30 -20.82 -22.23
CA ALA A 339 -24.71 -21.94 -21.54
C ALA A 339 -24.02 -21.52 -20.21
N PRO A 340 -23.96 -22.40 -19.19
CA PRO A 340 -23.50 -22.07 -17.83
C PRO A 340 -22.08 -21.47 -17.72
N HIS A 341 -21.27 -21.61 -18.76
CA HIS A 341 -19.88 -21.16 -18.84
C HIS A 341 -19.70 -19.75 -19.41
N CYS A 342 -20.77 -19.04 -19.77
CA CYS A 342 -20.67 -17.61 -20.09
C CYS A 342 -20.57 -16.80 -18.80
N SER A 343 -19.37 -16.28 -18.58
CA SER A 343 -18.93 -15.49 -17.43
C SER A 343 -19.91 -14.37 -17.06
N VAL A 344 -20.32 -14.33 -15.78
CA VAL A 344 -21.03 -13.18 -15.22
C VAL A 344 -20.07 -12.00 -15.18
N ASN A 345 -20.52 -10.81 -15.59
CA ASN A 345 -19.73 -9.59 -15.53
C ASN A 345 -19.34 -9.29 -14.08
N MET A 346 -18.06 -9.47 -13.75
CA MET A 346 -17.57 -9.34 -12.37
C MET A 346 -17.64 -7.90 -11.86
N THR A 347 -17.53 -6.88 -12.71
CA THR A 347 -17.70 -5.47 -12.32
C THR A 347 -19.08 -5.22 -11.71
N TYR A 348 -20.12 -5.77 -12.33
CA TYR A 348 -21.48 -5.66 -11.81
C TYR A 348 -21.62 -6.40 -10.47
N VAL A 349 -21.11 -7.63 -10.38
CA VAL A 349 -21.22 -8.45 -9.15
C VAL A 349 -20.52 -7.77 -7.99
N VAL A 350 -19.30 -7.27 -8.19
CA VAL A 350 -18.54 -6.50 -7.20
C VAL A 350 -19.37 -5.31 -6.72
N SER A 351 -19.99 -4.56 -7.64
CA SER A 351 -20.82 -3.41 -7.32
C SER A 351 -22.06 -3.79 -6.49
N ALA A 352 -22.75 -4.87 -6.87
CA ALA A 352 -23.96 -5.34 -6.19
C ALA A 352 -23.67 -5.91 -4.79
N VAL A 353 -22.54 -6.62 -4.62
CA VAL A 353 -22.08 -7.10 -3.32
C VAL A 353 -21.70 -5.92 -2.44
N ARG A 354 -20.91 -4.96 -2.95
CA ARG A 354 -20.51 -3.78 -2.19
C ARG A 354 -21.69 -2.93 -1.75
N ALA A 355 -22.73 -2.79 -2.56
CA ALA A 355 -23.92 -2.01 -2.23
C ALA A 355 -24.69 -2.53 -1.00
N LYS A 356 -24.50 -3.80 -0.61
CA LYS A 356 -25.11 -4.42 0.57
C LYS A 356 -24.21 -4.38 1.81
N MET A 357 -22.95 -3.97 1.66
CA MET A 357 -21.96 -3.97 2.73
C MET A 357 -21.84 -2.59 3.36
N GLY A 358 -21.64 -2.56 4.68
CA GLY A 358 -21.15 -1.38 5.39
C GLY A 358 -19.63 -1.43 5.52
N GLY A 359 -18.95 -0.30 5.33
CA GLY A 359 -17.48 -0.24 5.45
C GLY A 359 -16.73 -0.81 4.23
N ALA A 360 -15.41 -0.89 4.36
CA ALA A 360 -14.49 -1.33 3.32
C ALA A 360 -14.27 -2.86 3.33
N TRP A 361 -13.69 -3.41 2.25
CA TRP A 361 -13.52 -4.87 2.07
C TRP A 361 -12.71 -5.50 3.21
N LEU A 362 -11.81 -4.73 3.83
CA LEU A 362 -10.86 -5.21 4.84
C LEU A 362 -11.18 -4.71 6.26
N ASP A 363 -12.36 -4.11 6.48
CA ASP A 363 -12.70 -3.49 7.77
C ASP A 363 -13.03 -4.49 8.87
N ASN A 364 -13.61 -5.62 8.48
CA ASN A 364 -13.96 -6.72 9.37
C ASN A 364 -13.96 -8.03 8.58
N PHE A 365 -13.99 -9.15 9.29
CA PHE A 365 -13.93 -10.45 8.65
C PHE A 365 -15.15 -10.77 7.77
N ASN A 366 -16.35 -10.26 8.09
CA ASN A 366 -17.56 -10.49 7.27
C ASN A 366 -17.38 -9.91 5.87
N ASN A 367 -16.89 -8.66 5.80
CA ASN A 367 -16.60 -7.99 4.54
C ASN A 367 -15.48 -8.69 3.76
N PHE A 368 -14.46 -9.11 4.48
CA PHE A 368 -13.33 -9.80 3.88
C PHE A 368 -13.73 -11.16 3.30
N ALA A 369 -14.60 -11.90 4.00
CA ALA A 369 -15.14 -13.18 3.53
C ALA A 369 -15.94 -13.00 2.22
N ALA A 370 -16.70 -11.92 2.08
CA ALA A 370 -17.38 -11.61 0.80
C ALA A 370 -16.38 -11.39 -0.34
N LEU A 371 -15.25 -10.70 -0.09
CA LEU A 371 -14.18 -10.53 -1.08
C LEU A 371 -13.52 -11.87 -1.45
N VAL A 372 -13.27 -12.74 -0.46
CA VAL A 372 -12.74 -14.09 -0.69
C VAL A 372 -13.69 -14.87 -1.61
N VAL A 373 -15.00 -14.84 -1.35
CA VAL A 373 -15.95 -15.57 -2.19
C VAL A 373 -16.02 -15.00 -3.61
N LEU A 374 -15.96 -13.69 -3.79
CA LEU A 374 -15.88 -13.09 -5.13
C LEU A 374 -14.68 -13.65 -5.89
N TRP A 375 -13.54 -13.79 -5.22
CA TRP A 375 -12.36 -14.43 -5.79
C TRP A 375 -12.58 -15.92 -6.09
N GLU A 376 -13.19 -16.70 -5.19
CA GLU A 376 -13.50 -18.11 -5.41
C GLU A 376 -14.35 -18.33 -6.67
N HIS A 377 -15.36 -17.50 -6.91
CA HIS A 377 -16.18 -17.56 -8.12
C HIS A 377 -15.42 -17.14 -9.38
N ALA A 378 -14.47 -16.21 -9.27
CA ALA A 378 -13.71 -15.72 -10.41
C ALA A 378 -12.53 -16.62 -10.78
N ALA A 379 -11.87 -17.25 -9.79
CA ALA A 379 -10.55 -17.85 -9.90
C ALA A 379 -10.42 -18.95 -10.97
N GLY A 380 -11.52 -19.66 -11.25
CA GLY A 380 -11.58 -20.77 -12.21
C GLY A 380 -11.40 -20.37 -13.67
N ASN A 381 -11.41 -19.08 -14.02
CA ASN A 381 -11.26 -18.62 -15.41
C ASN A 381 -10.42 -17.34 -15.51
N ASP A 382 -9.40 -17.34 -16.38
CA ASP A 382 -8.47 -16.19 -16.56
C ASP A 382 -9.15 -14.90 -16.98
N ARG A 383 -10.26 -14.98 -17.72
CA ARG A 383 -11.04 -13.81 -18.11
C ARG A 383 -11.76 -13.22 -16.90
N THR A 384 -12.47 -14.03 -16.11
CA THR A 384 -13.20 -13.56 -14.93
C THR A 384 -12.27 -13.06 -13.83
N VAL A 385 -11.10 -13.68 -13.68
CA VAL A 385 -10.06 -13.16 -12.77
C VAL A 385 -9.56 -11.80 -13.22
N ARG A 386 -9.30 -11.61 -14.52
CA ARG A 386 -8.92 -10.30 -15.05
C ARG A 386 -10.03 -9.28 -14.89
N GLU A 387 -11.28 -9.62 -15.19
CA GLU A 387 -12.43 -8.74 -14.98
C GLU A 387 -12.64 -8.40 -13.50
N LEU A 388 -12.45 -9.36 -12.58
CA LEU A 388 -12.51 -9.11 -11.14
C LEU A 388 -11.36 -8.22 -10.68
N ALA A 389 -10.12 -8.55 -11.07
CA ALA A 389 -8.97 -7.73 -10.75
C ALA A 389 -9.17 -6.31 -11.31
N GLU A 390 -9.59 -6.18 -12.57
CA GLU A 390 -9.97 -4.91 -13.15
C GLU A 390 -11.12 -4.24 -12.39
N ALA A 391 -12.15 -4.94 -11.92
CA ALA A 391 -13.23 -4.33 -11.15
C ALA A 391 -12.78 -3.86 -9.75
N LEU A 392 -11.85 -4.58 -9.13
CA LEU A 392 -11.24 -4.19 -7.86
C LEU A 392 -10.20 -3.08 -8.03
N LEU A 393 -9.62 -2.95 -9.23
CA LEU A 393 -8.64 -1.92 -9.62
C LEU A 393 -9.30 -0.70 -10.32
N ARG A 394 -10.49 -0.85 -10.92
CA ARG A 394 -11.18 0.19 -11.71
C ARG A 394 -12.05 1.05 -10.82
N ARG A 395 -11.99 2.32 -11.18
CA ARG A 395 -12.79 3.46 -10.76
C ARG A 395 -14.29 3.18 -10.83
N GLU A 396 -15.01 3.85 -9.93
CA GLU A 396 -16.47 3.93 -9.82
C GLU A 396 -17.13 2.84 -9.00
N LEU A 397 -17.16 3.02 -7.67
CA LEU A 397 -18.27 2.51 -6.86
C LEU A 397 -19.02 3.67 -6.22
N PRO A 398 -20.36 3.75 -6.39
CA PRO A 398 -21.13 4.93 -6.03
C PRO A 398 -21.34 5.15 -4.52
N TYR A 399 -20.97 4.19 -3.68
CA TYR A 399 -21.26 4.20 -2.24
C TYR A 399 -20.03 3.79 -1.41
N GLY A 400 -19.78 4.58 -0.38
CA GLY A 400 -18.50 4.70 0.30
C GLY A 400 -17.99 3.46 1.04
N ALA A 401 -16.69 3.25 0.93
CA ALA A 401 -15.75 3.25 2.04
C ALA A 401 -14.36 3.41 1.43
N VAL A 402 -13.54 4.29 2.02
CA VAL A 402 -12.15 4.47 1.60
C VAL A 402 -11.40 3.24 2.07
N GLU A 403 -11.05 2.36 1.12
CA GLU A 403 -10.01 1.37 1.37
C GLU A 403 -8.68 2.10 1.51
N ASN A 404 -7.70 1.43 2.09
CA ASN A 404 -6.31 1.84 2.01
C ASN A 404 -5.92 1.76 0.53
N PHE A 405 -6.31 2.77 -0.24
CA PHE A 405 -6.13 2.84 -1.67
C PHE A 405 -4.65 2.71 -1.96
N ASP A 406 -4.33 1.96 -3.01
CA ASP A 406 -3.03 2.15 -3.61
C ASP A 406 -2.97 3.63 -4.02
N TYR A 407 -1.98 4.32 -3.49
CA TYR A 407 -1.87 5.77 -3.62
C TYR A 407 -1.88 6.21 -5.10
N ASP A 408 -1.29 5.38 -5.96
CA ASP A 408 -1.25 5.60 -7.39
C ASP A 408 -2.66 5.59 -8.02
N GLU A 409 -3.61 4.84 -7.45
CA GLU A 409 -4.99 4.71 -7.96
C GLU A 409 -5.84 5.96 -7.67
N CYS A 410 -5.78 6.51 -6.45
CA CYS A 410 -6.46 7.77 -6.13
C CYS A 410 -5.77 8.98 -6.76
N SER A 411 -4.45 8.95 -6.89
CA SER A 411 -3.71 10.03 -7.56
C SER A 411 -4.11 10.14 -9.02
N ASN A 412 -4.26 9.02 -9.74
CA ASN A 412 -4.78 9.03 -11.11
C ASN A 412 -6.19 9.64 -11.23
N VAL A 413 -7.01 9.57 -10.18
CA VAL A 413 -8.34 10.19 -10.11
C VAL A 413 -8.26 11.71 -9.93
N ALA A 414 -7.32 12.17 -9.13
CA ALA A 414 -7.16 13.58 -8.84
C ALA A 414 -6.29 14.32 -9.89
N ASN A 415 -5.41 13.61 -10.59
CA ASN A 415 -4.57 14.12 -11.69
C ASN A 415 -5.36 14.47 -12.96
N GLU A 416 -6.64 14.07 -13.05
CA GLU A 416 -7.50 14.40 -14.20
C GLU A 416 -8.17 15.76 -14.10
N LEU A 417 -8.18 16.37 -12.91
CA LEU A 417 -8.86 17.63 -12.70
C LEU A 417 -7.92 18.80 -12.97
N GLU A 418 -8.31 19.65 -13.89
CA GLU A 418 -7.66 20.94 -14.13
C GLU A 418 -7.88 21.90 -12.95
N ALA A 419 -7.08 22.96 -12.87
CA ALA A 419 -7.12 23.90 -11.74
C ALA A 419 -8.53 24.51 -11.51
N ASP A 420 -9.26 24.79 -12.58
CA ASP A 420 -10.61 25.32 -12.52
C ASP A 420 -11.66 24.27 -12.10
N GLU A 421 -11.43 23.00 -12.44
CA GLU A 421 -12.32 21.90 -12.04
C GLU A 421 -12.20 21.59 -10.55
N TRP A 422 -11.00 21.79 -9.97
CA TRP A 422 -10.81 21.74 -8.52
C TRP A 422 -11.65 22.79 -7.79
N TYR A 423 -11.75 24.01 -8.33
CA TYR A 423 -12.61 25.05 -7.75
C TYR A 423 -14.09 24.63 -7.74
N VAL A 424 -14.57 24.03 -8.83
CA VAL A 424 -15.94 23.47 -8.92
C VAL A 424 -16.12 22.35 -7.89
N ALA A 425 -15.15 21.44 -7.79
CA ALA A 425 -15.20 20.31 -6.88
C ALA A 425 -15.23 20.73 -5.40
N ILE A 426 -14.42 21.73 -5.02
CA ILE A 426 -14.46 22.29 -3.67
C ILE A 426 -15.82 22.95 -3.43
N THR A 427 -16.31 23.77 -4.35
CA THR A 427 -17.59 24.47 -4.18
C THR A 427 -18.74 23.48 -3.99
N ALA A 428 -18.73 22.35 -4.70
CA ALA A 428 -19.73 21.30 -4.56
C ALA A 428 -19.75 20.62 -3.17
N THR A 429 -18.68 20.77 -2.38
CA THR A 429 -18.63 20.24 -1.01
C THR A 429 -19.15 21.20 0.06
N LEU A 430 -19.32 22.49 -0.27
CA LEU A 430 -19.72 23.52 0.70
C LEU A 430 -21.24 23.49 0.95
N PRO A 431 -21.70 23.96 2.13
CA PRO A 431 -23.11 24.21 2.39
C PRO A 431 -23.73 25.18 1.37
N ALA A 432 -25.05 25.12 1.20
CA ALA A 432 -25.78 26.00 0.28
C ALA A 432 -25.50 27.49 0.57
N GLY A 433 -25.05 28.23 -0.46
CA GLY A 433 -24.64 29.63 -0.33
C GLY A 433 -23.19 29.85 0.12
N GLY A 434 -22.46 28.77 0.46
CA GLY A 434 -21.04 28.80 0.71
C GLY A 434 -20.27 29.13 -0.57
N THR A 435 -19.39 30.13 -0.50
CA THR A 435 -18.50 30.47 -1.62
C THR A 435 -17.08 30.57 -1.10
N ILE A 436 -16.16 29.98 -1.84
CA ILE A 436 -14.74 30.29 -1.70
C ILE A 436 -14.39 31.39 -2.69
N ARG A 437 -13.56 32.36 -2.28
CA ARG A 437 -13.01 33.28 -3.27
C ARG A 437 -12.22 32.46 -4.26
N ARG A 438 -12.49 32.64 -5.56
CA ARG A 438 -11.61 32.16 -6.62
C ARG A 438 -10.29 32.92 -6.49
N THR A 439 -9.42 32.43 -5.62
CA THR A 439 -8.01 32.76 -5.71
C THR A 439 -7.60 32.21 -7.05
N LYS A 440 -7.21 33.08 -7.99
CA LYS A 440 -6.33 32.62 -9.07
C LYS A 440 -5.20 31.92 -8.34
N THR A 441 -5.16 30.60 -8.37
CA THR A 441 -3.98 29.87 -7.92
C THR A 441 -2.86 30.50 -8.70
N SER A 442 -1.94 31.16 -8.00
CA SER A 442 -0.84 31.81 -8.69
C SER A 442 -0.22 30.75 -9.60
N PRO A 443 0.18 31.09 -10.85
CA PRO A 443 0.82 30.14 -11.77
C PRO A 443 2.06 29.44 -11.17
N GLN A 444 2.50 29.87 -9.98
CA GLN A 444 3.51 29.23 -9.17
C GLN A 444 3.13 27.86 -8.57
N TYR A 445 1.85 27.44 -8.52
CA TYR A 445 1.45 26.16 -7.90
C TYR A 445 0.81 25.19 -8.90
N CYS A 446 1.19 23.91 -8.82
CA CYS A 446 0.46 22.80 -9.44
C CYS A 446 -0.51 22.20 -8.42
N ILE A 447 -1.78 22.03 -8.77
CA ILE A 447 -2.75 21.44 -7.85
C ILE A 447 -2.61 19.93 -7.89
N TRP A 448 -2.49 19.29 -6.72
CA TRP A 448 -2.46 17.85 -6.52
C TRP A 448 -1.25 17.09 -7.05
N ALA A 449 -0.92 17.28 -8.33
CA ALA A 449 0.23 16.69 -8.97
C ALA A 449 0.82 17.64 -10.00
N GLN A 450 2.06 17.38 -10.34
CA GLN A 450 2.75 18.03 -11.42
C GLN A 450 3.05 16.96 -12.45
N THR A 451 2.40 17.00 -13.60
CA THR A 451 2.56 16.03 -14.68
C THR A 451 3.47 16.60 -15.77
N ASP A 452 3.86 15.74 -16.71
CA ASP A 452 4.48 16.12 -17.98
C ASP A 452 5.76 16.96 -17.89
N CYS A 453 6.47 16.88 -16.76
CA CYS A 453 7.76 17.52 -16.62
C CYS A 453 8.81 16.82 -17.46
N THR A 454 9.77 17.60 -17.95
CA THR A 454 10.89 17.04 -18.70
C THR A 454 12.09 16.78 -17.81
N THR A 455 12.26 17.47 -16.67
CA THR A 455 13.40 17.29 -15.74
C THR A 455 12.99 17.21 -14.26
N VAL A 456 13.82 16.61 -13.39
CA VAL A 456 13.59 16.65 -11.94
C VAL A 456 13.74 18.07 -11.41
N ALA A 457 14.64 18.88 -11.97
CA ALA A 457 14.77 20.28 -11.58
C ALA A 457 13.44 21.04 -11.72
N GLN A 458 12.67 20.78 -12.78
CA GLN A 458 11.32 21.33 -12.94
C GLN A 458 10.34 20.81 -11.89
N THR A 459 10.43 19.52 -11.51
CA THR A 459 9.53 18.95 -10.47
C THR A 459 9.82 19.47 -9.07
N LEU A 460 11.06 19.88 -8.80
CA LEU A 460 11.46 20.48 -7.53
C LEU A 460 11.14 21.98 -7.45
N ALA A 461 11.23 22.69 -8.58
CA ALA A 461 10.99 24.12 -8.67
C ALA A 461 9.52 24.49 -8.45
N ASN A 462 8.58 23.65 -8.92
CA ASN A 462 7.16 23.93 -8.83
C ASN A 462 6.55 23.28 -7.57
N PRO A 463 6.04 24.07 -6.61
CA PRO A 463 5.33 23.54 -5.47
C PRO A 463 3.96 22.94 -5.83
N LEU A 464 3.62 21.83 -5.16
CA LEU A 464 2.30 21.24 -5.17
C LEU A 464 1.41 21.89 -4.12
N LEU A 465 0.16 22.15 -4.46
CA LEU A 465 -0.89 22.63 -3.56
C LEU A 465 -1.96 21.55 -3.40
N PHE A 466 -2.24 21.19 -2.15
CA PHE A 466 -3.28 20.23 -1.78
C PHE A 466 -4.38 20.95 -1.02
N TYR A 467 -5.63 20.60 -1.35
CA TYR A 467 -6.80 20.99 -0.56
C TYR A 467 -7.17 19.82 0.35
N VAL A 468 -7.18 20.09 1.66
CA VAL A 468 -7.30 19.06 2.68
C VAL A 468 -8.40 19.45 3.65
N TYR A 469 -9.41 18.60 3.77
CA TYR A 469 -10.36 18.72 4.86
C TYR A 469 -9.74 18.13 6.12
N LEU A 470 -9.69 18.95 7.18
CA LEU A 470 -9.24 18.52 8.50
C LEU A 470 -10.36 18.76 9.50
N PRO A 471 -10.46 17.92 10.55
CA PRO A 471 -11.34 18.21 11.70
C PRO A 471 -11.06 19.62 12.23
N CYS A 472 -12.11 20.30 12.69
CA CYS A 472 -11.96 21.59 13.36
C CYS A 472 -10.88 21.52 14.46
N ASN A 473 -10.13 22.60 14.67
CA ASN A 473 -9.03 22.69 15.64
C ASN A 473 -7.79 21.80 15.37
N ALA A 474 -7.83 20.86 14.42
CA ALA A 474 -6.69 19.97 14.14
C ALA A 474 -5.43 20.75 13.72
N LEU A 475 -5.58 21.85 12.97
CA LEU A 475 -4.47 22.72 12.59
C LEU A 475 -3.73 23.30 13.80
N GLN A 476 -4.46 23.76 14.81
CA GLN A 476 -3.87 24.35 16.02
C GLN A 476 -3.04 23.31 16.76
N VAL A 477 -3.56 22.10 16.90
CA VAL A 477 -2.83 20.97 17.49
C VAL A 477 -1.58 20.65 16.68
N MET A 478 -1.71 20.49 15.36
CA MET A 478 -0.57 20.19 14.48
C MET A 478 0.53 21.26 14.58
N ARG A 479 0.17 22.54 14.69
CA ARG A 479 1.14 23.64 14.89
C ARG A 479 1.89 23.54 16.21
N THR A 480 1.28 22.97 17.25
CA THR A 480 1.95 22.78 18.55
C THR A 480 2.92 21.60 18.56
N CYS A 481 2.59 20.52 17.85
CA CYS A 481 3.38 19.27 17.89
C CYS A 481 4.30 19.04 16.68
N SER A 482 4.06 19.70 15.55
CA SER A 482 4.82 19.55 14.30
C SER A 482 5.32 20.91 13.79
N ARG A 483 6.58 21.23 14.10
CA ARG A 483 7.17 22.54 13.78
C ARG A 483 7.64 22.66 12.33
N SER A 484 7.88 21.55 11.62
CA SER A 484 8.37 21.62 10.23
C SER A 484 7.25 21.41 9.20
N VAL A 485 6.28 20.53 9.48
CA VAL A 485 5.21 20.20 8.51
C VAL A 485 4.05 21.18 8.60
N ALA A 486 3.60 21.50 9.82
CA ALA A 486 2.43 22.37 10.04
C ALA A 486 2.76 23.87 10.12
N ARG A 487 3.90 24.31 9.55
CA ARG A 487 4.26 25.74 9.50
C ARG A 487 3.22 26.54 8.75
N GLU A 488 3.04 27.81 9.13
CA GLU A 488 2.03 28.68 8.54
C GLU A 488 2.19 28.90 7.03
N ASP A 489 3.43 28.91 6.53
CA ASP A 489 3.73 29.01 5.10
C ASP A 489 3.43 27.73 4.31
N ARG A 490 3.21 26.61 5.01
CA ARG A 490 3.02 25.27 4.44
C ARG A 490 1.61 24.74 4.64
N LEU A 491 0.98 24.99 5.78
CA LEU A 491 -0.35 24.52 6.13
C LEU A 491 -1.18 25.69 6.71
N ALA A 492 -2.23 26.06 5.99
CA ALA A 492 -3.07 27.21 6.33
C ALA A 492 -4.55 26.90 6.14
N ALA A 493 -5.40 27.49 6.98
CA ALA A 493 -6.84 27.45 6.78
C ALA A 493 -7.26 28.31 5.59
N VAL A 494 -8.23 27.85 4.79
CA VAL A 494 -8.79 28.63 3.70
C VAL A 494 -9.71 29.71 4.27
N THR A 495 -9.34 30.98 4.08
CA THR A 495 -10.10 32.12 4.62
C THR A 495 -11.52 32.17 4.05
N ASN A 496 -12.50 32.44 4.92
CA ASN A 496 -13.93 32.53 4.59
C ASN A 496 -14.55 31.24 4.03
N CYS A 497 -13.90 30.07 4.20
CA CYS A 497 -14.51 28.80 3.86
C CYS A 497 -15.45 28.34 4.99
N PRO A 498 -16.74 28.05 4.73
CA PRO A 498 -17.64 27.56 5.76
C PRO A 498 -17.25 26.15 6.22
N THR A 499 -17.52 25.84 7.49
CA THR A 499 -17.34 24.49 8.04
C THR A 499 -18.30 23.51 7.38
N CYS A 500 -17.77 22.36 6.95
CA CYS A 500 -18.55 21.26 6.40
C CYS A 500 -18.91 20.27 7.51
N VAL A 501 -20.12 19.71 7.47
CA VAL A 501 -20.58 18.69 8.42
C VAL A 501 -20.88 17.41 7.65
N ASP A 502 -20.36 16.28 8.13
CA ASP A 502 -20.65 14.99 7.52
C ASP A 502 -21.85 14.28 8.18
N LEU A 503 -22.22 13.08 7.70
CA LEU A 503 -23.38 12.33 8.20
C LEU A 503 -23.31 12.03 9.70
N ASP A 504 -22.09 11.86 10.20
CA ASP A 504 -21.83 11.47 11.58
C ASP A 504 -21.82 12.71 12.51
N GLY A 505 -22.12 13.91 11.98
CA GLY A 505 -22.25 15.16 12.74
C GLY A 505 -20.93 15.87 13.02
N HIS A 506 -19.81 15.35 12.50
CA HIS A 506 -18.49 15.92 12.73
C HIS A 506 -18.20 17.09 11.79
N LYS A 507 -17.49 18.08 12.33
CA LYS A 507 -17.20 19.36 11.67
C LYS A 507 -15.79 19.38 11.07
N PHE A 508 -15.69 19.91 9.86
CA PHE A 508 -14.45 19.95 9.09
C PHE A 508 -14.20 21.33 8.50
N GLU A 509 -12.94 21.71 8.46
CA GLU A 509 -12.44 22.95 7.86
C GLU A 509 -11.53 22.62 6.68
N LEU A 510 -11.65 23.43 5.63
CA LEU A 510 -10.81 23.34 4.45
C LEU A 510 -9.47 24.03 4.68
N HIS A 511 -8.40 23.32 4.38
CA HIS A 511 -7.03 23.80 4.50
C HIS A 511 -6.30 23.68 3.17
N THR A 512 -5.27 24.51 2.99
CA THR A 512 -4.25 24.33 1.97
C THR A 512 -2.99 23.75 2.57
N TRP A 513 -2.40 22.78 1.89
CA TRP A 513 -1.09 22.23 2.23
C TRP A 513 -0.14 22.29 1.04
N VAL A 514 1.05 22.84 1.24
CA VAL A 514 2.01 23.14 0.17
C VAL A 514 3.27 22.28 0.31
N LEU A 515 3.60 21.56 -0.75
CA LEU A 515 4.82 20.75 -0.86
C LEU A 515 5.71 21.25 -2.01
N SER A 516 6.84 21.86 -1.68
CA SER A 516 7.93 22.22 -2.60
C SER A 516 9.08 21.20 -2.53
N GLY A 517 10.11 21.36 -3.37
CA GLY A 517 11.30 20.51 -3.30
C GLY A 517 12.00 20.51 -1.93
N SER A 518 11.81 21.52 -1.08
CA SER A 518 12.46 21.58 0.25
C SER A 518 11.71 20.85 1.36
N ASN A 519 10.47 20.40 1.13
CA ASN A 519 9.64 19.75 2.16
C ASN A 519 8.80 18.58 1.65
N MET A 520 9.02 18.10 0.42
CA MET A 520 8.25 17.00 -0.17
C MET A 520 8.54 15.61 0.43
N TRP A 521 9.69 15.46 1.08
CA TRP A 521 10.10 14.21 1.68
C TRP A 521 9.40 14.01 3.02
N GLN A 522 8.72 12.88 3.20
CA GLN A 522 8.17 12.52 4.50
C GLN A 522 9.32 12.41 5.51
N PRO A 523 9.24 13.12 6.66
CA PRO A 523 10.25 13.06 7.71
C PRO A 523 10.48 11.63 8.22
N LEU A 524 11.69 11.38 8.69
CA LEU A 524 12.17 10.04 9.10
C LEU A 524 11.43 9.47 10.32
N SER A 525 11.10 10.33 11.29
CA SER A 525 10.53 9.93 12.57
C SER A 525 9.92 11.11 13.34
N GLY A 526 9.25 10.83 14.45
CA GLY A 526 8.70 11.83 15.37
C GLY A 526 7.39 12.43 14.90
N MET A 527 6.93 13.50 15.56
CA MET A 527 5.62 14.11 15.26
C MET A 527 5.49 14.62 13.83
N ASP A 528 6.56 15.14 13.24
CA ASP A 528 6.58 15.59 11.86
C ASP A 528 6.31 14.42 10.88
N HIS A 529 6.77 13.20 11.19
CA HIS A 529 6.46 12.01 10.38
C HIS A 529 4.97 11.68 10.38
N HIS A 530 4.35 11.64 11.55
CA HIS A 530 2.94 11.29 11.74
C HIS A 530 2.01 12.36 11.17
N VAL A 531 2.30 13.64 11.42
CA VAL A 531 1.52 14.74 10.84
C VAL A 531 1.62 14.73 9.32
N HIS A 532 2.80 14.46 8.74
CA HIS A 532 2.94 14.32 7.29
C HIS A 532 2.13 13.13 6.73
N ASP A 533 2.17 11.95 7.37
CA ASP A 533 1.38 10.78 6.91
C ASP A 533 -0.12 11.03 7.03
N LEU A 534 -0.56 11.67 8.12
CA LEU A 534 -1.95 12.07 8.31
C LEU A 534 -2.40 13.04 7.22
N LEU A 535 -1.64 14.11 6.97
CA LEU A 535 -1.96 15.08 5.93
C LEU A 535 -1.99 14.42 4.56
N ARG A 536 -1.08 13.49 4.28
CA ARG A 536 -1.09 12.68 3.05
C ARG A 536 -2.39 11.89 2.90
N ASN A 537 -2.77 11.12 3.92
CA ASN A 537 -3.96 10.28 3.89
C ASN A 537 -5.25 11.11 3.83
N CYS A 538 -5.33 12.20 4.61
CA CYS A 538 -6.42 13.16 4.57
C CYS A 538 -6.53 13.87 3.21
N SER A 539 -5.40 14.23 2.59
CA SER A 539 -5.38 14.83 1.25
C SER A 539 -6.03 13.88 0.25
N ILE A 540 -5.61 12.61 0.24
CA ILE A 540 -6.11 11.59 -0.71
C ILE A 540 -7.62 11.41 -0.56
N SER A 541 -8.08 11.26 0.68
CA SER A 541 -9.52 11.18 0.97
C SER A 541 -10.27 12.44 0.58
N SER A 542 -9.70 13.62 0.83
CA SER A 542 -10.33 14.91 0.52
C SER A 542 -10.49 15.07 -0.99
N ALA A 543 -9.44 14.80 -1.78
CA ALA A 543 -9.46 14.82 -3.23
C ALA A 543 -10.54 13.90 -3.82
N TRP A 544 -10.57 12.66 -3.37
CA TRP A 544 -11.58 11.70 -3.81
C TRP A 544 -12.99 12.21 -3.51
N LYS A 545 -13.25 12.75 -2.30
CA LYS A 545 -14.56 13.26 -1.92
C LYS A 545 -14.99 14.50 -2.67
N MET A 546 -14.07 15.44 -2.87
CA MET A 546 -14.33 16.64 -3.67
C MET A 546 -14.75 16.26 -5.10
N ARG A 547 -14.05 15.31 -5.72
CA ARG A 547 -14.46 14.79 -7.05
C ARG A 547 -15.83 14.11 -7.01
N ARG A 548 -16.16 13.33 -5.96
CA ARG A 548 -17.50 12.73 -5.84
C ARG A 548 -18.59 13.79 -5.71
N ALA A 549 -18.32 14.86 -4.95
CA ALA A 549 -19.23 15.98 -4.80
C ALA A 549 -19.45 16.72 -6.12
N SER A 550 -18.38 16.95 -6.91
CA SER A 550 -18.51 17.57 -8.24
C SER A 550 -19.38 16.75 -9.20
N LEU A 551 -19.41 15.43 -9.03
CA LEU A 551 -20.27 14.51 -9.78
C LEU A 551 -21.71 14.41 -9.21
N GLY A 552 -22.09 15.28 -8.27
CA GLY A 552 -23.45 15.38 -7.73
C GLY A 552 -23.72 14.57 -6.45
N VAL A 553 -22.70 13.96 -5.82
CA VAL A 553 -22.87 13.25 -4.54
C VAL A 553 -22.82 14.24 -3.38
N SER A 554 -23.90 14.34 -2.59
CA SER A 554 -23.97 15.23 -1.42
C SER A 554 -22.86 14.94 -0.39
N TRP A 555 -22.09 15.96 0.01
CA TRP A 555 -21.01 15.87 1.01
C TRP A 555 -21.44 15.19 2.33
N PRO A 556 -22.57 15.55 2.96
CA PRO A 556 -23.09 14.86 4.14
C PRO A 556 -23.08 13.34 4.00
N LYS A 557 -23.41 12.78 2.83
CA LYS A 557 -23.47 11.31 2.64
C LYS A 557 -22.10 10.62 2.62
N LEU A 558 -20.98 11.35 2.67
CA LEU A 558 -19.65 10.80 2.44
C LEU A 558 -18.94 10.27 3.71
N ARG A 559 -19.44 10.46 4.95
CA ARG A 559 -18.83 9.98 6.23
C ARG A 559 -17.30 10.20 6.33
N PHE A 560 -16.85 11.45 6.35
CA PHE A 560 -15.41 11.79 6.35
C PHE A 560 -14.72 11.60 7.68
N SER A 561 -15.43 11.83 8.79
CA SER A 561 -14.97 11.54 10.14
C SER A 561 -14.62 10.08 10.35
N SER A 562 -15.51 9.16 9.97
CA SER A 562 -15.26 7.72 10.05
C SER A 562 -13.95 7.34 9.34
N ILE A 563 -13.71 7.92 8.16
CA ILE A 563 -12.49 7.67 7.37
C ILE A 563 -11.26 8.33 8.01
N ALA A 564 -11.34 9.59 8.41
CA ALA A 564 -10.22 10.29 9.04
C ALA A 564 -9.81 9.62 10.36
N THR A 565 -10.79 9.25 11.19
CA THR A 565 -10.59 8.51 12.45
C THR A 565 -9.93 7.16 12.18
N LYS A 566 -10.44 6.42 11.21
CA LYS A 566 -9.82 5.15 10.80
C LYS A 566 -8.39 5.35 10.30
N MET A 567 -8.14 6.37 9.48
CA MET A 567 -6.78 6.69 9.01
C MET A 567 -5.83 7.02 10.16
N LEU A 568 -6.31 7.70 11.20
CA LEU A 568 -5.52 7.97 12.41
C LEU A 568 -5.19 6.70 13.21
N LEU A 569 -6.14 5.77 13.30
CA LEU A 569 -5.96 4.47 13.93
C LEU A 569 -5.07 3.53 13.08
N ASP A 570 -5.09 3.71 11.76
CA ASP A 570 -4.34 2.92 10.78
C ASP A 570 -2.92 3.45 10.52
N MET A 571 -2.64 4.72 10.88
CA MET A 571 -1.27 5.21 10.99
C MET A 571 -0.51 4.28 11.90
N ARG A 572 0.63 3.77 11.43
CA ARG A 572 1.29 2.63 12.06
C ARG A 572 1.67 2.99 13.48
N THR A 573 0.91 2.46 14.43
CA THR A 573 1.29 2.49 15.83
C THR A 573 2.44 1.51 16.02
N PRO A 574 3.44 1.85 16.84
CA PRO A 574 4.32 0.85 17.40
C PRO A 574 3.49 -0.14 18.18
N ALA A 575 3.40 -1.35 17.66
CA ALA A 575 2.71 -2.44 18.29
C ALA A 575 3.71 -3.53 18.68
N THR A 576 3.40 -4.19 19.78
CA THR A 576 3.96 -5.49 20.15
C THR A 576 3.16 -6.60 19.47
N VAL A 577 3.74 -7.80 19.41
CA VAL A 577 3.04 -9.00 18.92
C VAL A 577 1.72 -9.26 19.68
N LYS A 578 1.66 -8.89 20.96
CA LYS A 578 0.46 -9.08 21.79
C LYS A 578 -0.67 -8.14 21.39
N GLU A 579 -0.35 -6.87 21.13
CA GLU A 579 -1.33 -5.86 20.69
C GLU A 579 -1.84 -6.20 19.30
N ASP A 580 -0.96 -6.51 18.34
CA ASP A 580 -1.36 -6.94 16.98
C ASP A 580 -2.34 -8.12 17.00
N LYS A 581 -2.13 -9.09 17.91
CA LYS A 581 -3.02 -10.24 18.07
C LYS A 581 -4.37 -9.85 18.66
N ALA A 582 -4.38 -8.96 19.65
CA ALA A 582 -5.63 -8.48 20.25
C ALA A 582 -6.49 -7.73 19.23
N ASP A 583 -5.88 -6.83 18.44
CA ASP A 583 -6.57 -6.11 17.38
C ASP A 583 -7.10 -7.05 16.30
N LEU A 584 -6.32 -8.08 15.94
CA LEU A 584 -6.77 -9.10 14.97
C LEU A 584 -7.94 -9.90 15.53
N ASP A 585 -7.90 -10.28 16.80
CA ASP A 585 -9.00 -10.99 17.46
C ASP A 585 -10.27 -10.15 17.55
N GLU A 586 -10.15 -8.84 17.73
CA GLU A 586 -11.28 -7.90 17.69
C GLU A 586 -11.86 -7.80 16.27
N TRP A 587 -11.02 -7.59 15.27
CA TRP A 587 -11.41 -7.56 13.86
C TRP A 587 -12.14 -8.84 13.40
N LEU A 588 -11.75 -9.98 13.96
CA LEU A 588 -12.36 -11.29 13.72
C LEU A 588 -13.72 -11.50 14.40
N ARG A 589 -14.11 -10.66 15.37
CA ARG A 589 -15.41 -10.73 16.04
C ARG A 589 -16.50 -9.96 15.31
N GLY A 590 -16.12 -8.99 14.47
CA GLY A 590 -17.04 -8.17 13.69
C GLY A 590 -17.50 -6.95 14.47
#